data_AF-A0ABC8X630-F1
#
_entry.id   AF-A0ABC8X630-F1
#
_cell.length_a   1.000
_cell.length_b   1.000
_cell.length_c   1.000
_cell.angle_alpha   90.00
_cell.angle_beta   90.00
_cell.angle_gamma   90.00
#
_symmetry.space_group_name_H-M   'P 1'
#
loop_
_entity.id
_entity.type
_entity.pdbx_description
1 polymer ?
#
loop_
_entity_poly.entity_id
_entity_poly.type
_entity_poly.pdbx_seq_one_letter_code
_entity_poly.pdbx_strand_id
1 'polypeptide(L)'
;MSGVPVGYQSSASSPDWLNKGDNAWQLTAATLVGLQSFPGLVVLYGGVVKKKWAVNSAFMALYAFAAVWICWVTWAYNMSFGDKLIPIWGKARPALNQGFLIGQAALPATAHYHAGGDVLETAAVEPFYPMATVVYFQCVFAAITLILVAGSLLGRMSFLAWMLFVPLWLTFSYTIGAFSVWGGGFLFQWGVIDYCGGYVIHLSAGFAGFTAAYWVGPRAQKDRERFPPNNILFTLTGAGLLWMGWAGFNGGGPYAANSVASMSVVNTNICTAMSLIVWTCLDVIFFGKPSVIGAVQGMITGLVCITPGAGIQSSPSTFLNSKLLAQQIFSPGISR
;
A
#
# COMPACT_ATOMS: atom_id res chain seq x y z
N MET A 1 -5.80 -12.50 -47.21
CA MET A 1 -5.64 -13.11 -45.88
C MET A 1 -4.24 -12.78 -45.40
N SER A 2 -4.11 -11.98 -44.35
CA SER A 2 -2.85 -11.36 -43.92
C SER A 2 -1.78 -12.41 -43.57
N GLY A 3 -0.65 -12.37 -44.26
CA GLY A 3 0.53 -13.24 -44.03
C GLY A 3 1.30 -12.95 -42.74
N VAL A 4 0.68 -12.25 -41.78
CA VAL A 4 1.25 -11.97 -40.46
C VAL A 4 0.85 -13.12 -39.54
N PRO A 5 1.80 -13.83 -38.88
CA PRO A 5 1.48 -14.93 -37.97
C PRO A 5 0.51 -14.47 -36.87
N VAL A 6 -0.38 -15.38 -36.42
CA VAL A 6 -1.44 -15.08 -35.42
C VAL A 6 -0.89 -14.39 -34.16
N GLY A 7 0.35 -14.69 -33.75
CA GLY A 7 1.00 -14.03 -32.61
C GLY A 7 1.29 -12.53 -32.78
N TYR A 8 1.23 -12.01 -34.00
CA TYR A 8 1.47 -10.60 -34.36
C TYR A 8 0.22 -9.91 -34.91
N GLN A 9 -0.93 -10.57 -34.90
CA GLN A 9 -2.21 -9.95 -35.27
C GLN A 9 -2.83 -9.32 -34.01
N SER A 10 -3.23 -8.05 -34.14
CA SER A 10 -4.02 -7.37 -33.12
C SER A 10 -5.35 -8.10 -32.92
N SER A 11 -5.74 -8.30 -31.66
CA SER A 11 -6.98 -8.99 -31.31
C SER A 11 -7.69 -8.28 -30.17
N ALA A 12 -8.94 -8.64 -29.90
CA ALA A 12 -9.67 -8.13 -28.74
C ALA A 12 -8.95 -8.46 -27.40
N SER A 13 -8.10 -9.49 -27.36
CA SER A 13 -7.29 -9.84 -26.18
C SER A 13 -5.86 -9.27 -26.20
N SER A 14 -5.43 -8.69 -27.31
CA SER A 14 -4.14 -8.03 -27.48
C SER A 14 -4.30 -6.81 -28.41
N PRO A 15 -4.97 -5.74 -27.94
CA PRO A 15 -5.17 -4.53 -28.73
C PRO A 15 -3.86 -3.75 -28.90
N ASP A 16 -3.81 -2.83 -29.87
CA ASP A 16 -2.58 -2.12 -30.25
C ASP A 16 -1.99 -1.23 -29.13
N TRP A 17 -2.85 -0.69 -28.26
CA TRP A 17 -2.43 0.12 -27.11
C TRP A 17 -1.84 -0.72 -25.95
N LEU A 18 -1.96 -2.05 -25.98
CA LEU A 18 -1.51 -2.90 -24.87
C LEU A 18 0.01 -3.09 -24.88
N ASN A 19 0.68 -2.52 -23.89
CA ASN A 19 2.04 -2.91 -23.54
C ASN A 19 2.02 -4.18 -22.69
N LYS A 20 2.42 -5.30 -23.29
CA LYS A 20 2.46 -6.61 -22.63
C LYS A 20 3.46 -6.65 -21.46
N GLY A 21 4.57 -5.92 -21.55
CA GLY A 21 5.59 -5.83 -20.49
C GLY A 21 5.09 -5.09 -19.27
N ASP A 22 4.46 -3.92 -19.48
CA ASP A 22 3.86 -3.14 -18.39
C ASP A 22 2.73 -3.93 -17.71
N ASN A 23 1.87 -4.59 -18.49
CA ASN A 23 0.80 -5.41 -17.93
C ASN A 23 1.33 -6.60 -17.11
N ALA A 24 2.33 -7.31 -17.62
CA ALA A 24 2.94 -8.45 -16.93
C ALA A 24 3.61 -8.02 -15.61
N TRP A 25 4.34 -6.90 -15.63
CA TRP A 25 4.93 -6.34 -14.42
C TRP A 25 3.86 -5.90 -13.42
N GLN A 26 2.83 -5.18 -13.84
CA GLN A 26 1.82 -4.66 -12.94
C GLN A 26 0.99 -5.78 -12.28
N LEU A 27 0.64 -6.85 -13.01
CA LEU A 27 -0.01 -8.03 -12.45
C LEU A 27 0.88 -8.76 -11.42
N THR A 28 2.19 -8.82 -11.71
CA THR A 28 3.18 -9.40 -10.80
C THR A 28 3.33 -8.55 -9.55
N ALA A 29 3.47 -7.23 -9.71
CA ALA A 29 3.58 -6.26 -8.64
C ALA A 29 2.34 -6.30 -7.72
N ALA A 30 1.14 -6.31 -8.29
CA ALA A 30 -0.11 -6.48 -7.53
C ALA A 30 -0.12 -7.79 -6.73
N THR A 31 0.35 -8.89 -7.33
CA THR A 31 0.41 -10.18 -6.64
C THR A 31 1.43 -10.19 -5.51
N LEU A 32 2.60 -9.57 -5.68
CA LEU A 32 3.60 -9.38 -4.62
C LEU A 32 3.02 -8.59 -3.43
N VAL A 33 2.22 -7.56 -3.69
CA VAL A 33 1.52 -6.79 -2.65
C VAL A 33 0.38 -7.60 -2.02
N GLY A 34 -0.32 -8.39 -2.82
CA GLY A 34 -1.27 -9.40 -2.34
C GLY A 34 -0.63 -10.36 -1.34
N LEU A 35 0.58 -10.85 -1.64
CA LEU A 35 1.36 -11.73 -0.75
C LEU A 35 1.76 -11.06 0.57
N GLN A 36 1.98 -9.75 0.58
CA GLN A 36 2.19 -8.99 1.82
C GLN A 36 0.95 -9.03 2.71
N SER A 37 -0.24 -8.95 2.13
CA SER A 37 -1.51 -9.05 2.87
C SER A 37 -1.78 -10.49 3.31
N PHE A 38 -1.87 -11.41 2.33
CA PHE A 38 -2.11 -12.83 2.52
C PHE A 38 -1.09 -13.64 1.69
N PRO A 39 -0.17 -14.39 2.33
CA PRO A 39 -0.17 -14.74 3.76
C PRO A 39 0.67 -13.84 4.67
N GLY A 40 1.40 -12.83 4.17
CA GLY A 40 2.42 -12.08 4.91
C GLY A 40 1.99 -11.55 6.29
N LEU A 41 1.08 -10.58 6.30
CA LEU A 41 0.57 -9.96 7.53
C LEU A 41 -0.25 -10.94 8.37
N VAL A 42 -0.96 -11.90 7.76
CA VAL A 42 -1.69 -12.95 8.48
C VAL A 42 -0.73 -13.76 9.34
N VAL A 43 0.38 -14.22 8.77
CA VAL A 43 1.39 -15.02 9.48
C VAL A 43 2.15 -14.15 10.49
N LEU A 44 2.50 -12.91 10.13
CA LEU A 44 3.18 -11.97 11.04
C LEU A 44 2.32 -11.70 12.28
N TYR A 45 1.06 -11.30 12.08
CA TYR A 45 0.13 -11.01 13.17
C TYR A 45 -0.23 -12.24 13.98
N GLY A 46 -0.43 -13.38 13.31
CA GLY A 46 -0.63 -14.66 13.97
C GLY A 46 0.55 -15.06 14.87
N GLY A 47 1.79 -14.79 14.45
CA GLY A 47 3.02 -15.14 15.19
C GLY A 47 3.40 -14.17 16.31
N VAL A 48 3.18 -12.87 16.11
CA VAL A 48 3.64 -11.81 17.05
C VAL A 48 2.73 -11.67 18.27
N VAL A 49 1.45 -12.00 18.16
CA VAL A 49 0.51 -11.93 19.28
C VAL A 49 0.68 -13.12 20.25
N LYS A 50 0.03 -13.08 21.40
CA LYS A 50 -0.04 -14.26 22.28
C LYS A 50 -0.84 -15.39 21.62
N LYS A 51 -0.47 -16.65 21.91
CA LYS A 51 -1.10 -17.85 21.34
C LYS A 51 -2.63 -17.85 21.39
N LYS A 52 -3.22 -17.40 22.51
CA LYS A 52 -4.68 -17.31 22.70
C LYS A 52 -5.40 -16.37 21.72
N TRP A 53 -4.67 -15.43 21.10
CA TRP A 53 -5.20 -14.47 20.13
C TRP A 53 -4.82 -14.78 18.68
N ALA A 54 -3.91 -15.74 18.45
CA ALA A 54 -3.30 -15.98 17.14
C ALA A 54 -4.35 -16.24 16.03
N VAL A 55 -5.31 -17.13 16.30
CA VAL A 55 -6.38 -17.47 15.34
C VAL A 55 -7.26 -16.27 15.03
N ASN A 56 -7.70 -15.54 16.06
CA ASN A 56 -8.54 -14.35 15.86
C ASN A 56 -7.79 -13.26 15.08
N SER A 57 -6.52 -13.01 15.40
CA SER A 57 -5.70 -12.02 14.69
C SER A 57 -5.49 -12.38 13.22
N ALA A 58 -5.17 -13.65 12.93
CA ALA A 58 -5.06 -14.15 11.57
C ALA A 58 -6.39 -14.01 10.81
N PHE A 59 -7.51 -14.31 11.47
CA PHE A 59 -8.82 -14.23 10.86
C PHE A 59 -9.29 -12.80 10.63
N MET A 60 -8.96 -11.84 11.51
CA MET A 60 -9.20 -10.41 11.28
C MET A 60 -8.52 -9.92 9.99
N ALA A 61 -7.26 -10.32 9.77
CA ALA A 61 -6.53 -9.96 8.56
C ALA A 61 -7.09 -10.64 7.30
N LEU A 62 -7.43 -11.94 7.37
CA LEU A 62 -8.06 -12.66 6.27
C LEU A 62 -9.43 -12.07 5.90
N TYR A 63 -10.26 -11.78 6.90
CA TYR A 63 -11.55 -11.14 6.70
C TYR A 63 -11.40 -9.78 6.03
N ALA A 64 -10.48 -8.93 6.50
CA ALA A 64 -10.26 -7.62 5.91
C ALA A 64 -9.85 -7.73 4.44
N PHE A 65 -8.94 -8.66 4.10
CA PHE A 65 -8.55 -8.93 2.73
C PHE A 65 -9.76 -9.30 1.85
N ALA A 66 -10.59 -10.25 2.28
CA ALA A 66 -11.76 -10.71 1.53
C ALA A 66 -12.87 -9.64 1.44
N ALA A 67 -13.17 -8.94 2.53
CA ALA A 67 -14.21 -7.93 2.57
C ALA A 67 -13.86 -6.72 1.69
N VAL A 68 -12.59 -6.32 1.67
CA VAL A 68 -12.12 -5.23 0.79
C VAL A 68 -12.34 -5.59 -0.67
N TRP A 69 -12.06 -6.81 -1.12
CA TRP A 69 -12.33 -7.23 -2.51
C TRP A 69 -13.78 -6.97 -2.93
N ILE A 70 -14.74 -7.37 -2.09
CA ILE A 70 -16.16 -7.18 -2.40
C ILE A 70 -16.52 -5.70 -2.44
N CYS A 71 -16.12 -4.92 -1.43
CA CYS A 71 -16.40 -3.48 -1.36
C CYS A 71 -15.71 -2.70 -2.51
N TRP A 72 -14.51 -3.14 -2.88
CA TRP A 72 -13.67 -2.52 -3.91
C TRP A 72 -14.33 -2.53 -5.27
N VAL A 73 -14.76 -3.70 -5.72
CA VAL A 73 -15.38 -3.87 -7.04
C VAL A 73 -16.82 -3.36 -7.10
N THR A 74 -17.49 -3.21 -5.96
CA THR A 74 -18.90 -2.77 -5.93
C THR A 74 -19.05 -1.25 -5.83
N TRP A 75 -18.17 -0.55 -5.10
CA TRP A 75 -18.21 0.93 -5.04
C TRP A 75 -16.83 1.58 -4.85
N ALA A 76 -15.94 1.00 -4.05
CA ALA A 76 -14.81 1.74 -3.50
C ALA A 76 -13.73 2.07 -4.53
N TYR A 77 -13.57 1.27 -5.60
CA TYR A 77 -12.69 1.60 -6.70
C TYR A 77 -13.07 2.94 -7.34
N ASN A 78 -14.32 3.08 -7.79
CA ASN A 78 -14.78 4.31 -8.47
C ASN A 78 -14.82 5.52 -7.52
N MET A 79 -15.05 5.30 -6.21
CA MET A 79 -14.92 6.36 -5.22
C MET A 79 -13.47 6.85 -5.04
N SER A 80 -12.50 5.99 -5.31
CA SER A 80 -11.07 6.28 -5.18
C SER A 80 -10.45 6.81 -6.49
N PHE A 81 -10.85 6.28 -7.65
CA PHE A 81 -10.17 6.49 -8.93
C PHE A 81 -11.10 6.81 -10.11
N GLY A 82 -12.41 6.89 -9.87
CA GLY A 82 -13.41 7.17 -10.92
C GLY A 82 -13.72 8.66 -11.06
N ASP A 83 -14.92 8.94 -11.57
CA ASP A 83 -15.39 10.32 -11.77
C ASP A 83 -15.52 11.10 -10.46
N LYS A 84 -15.12 12.37 -10.48
CA LYS A 84 -15.25 13.28 -9.34
C LYS A 84 -16.70 13.48 -8.93
N LEU A 85 -17.01 13.28 -7.64
CA LEU A 85 -18.27 13.70 -7.02
C LEU A 85 -18.11 15.06 -6.36
N ILE A 86 -17.10 15.18 -5.49
CA ILE A 86 -16.68 16.38 -4.77
C ILE A 86 -15.14 16.45 -4.76
N PRO A 87 -14.51 17.58 -4.40
CA PRO A 87 -13.04 17.72 -4.48
C PRO A 87 -12.21 16.66 -3.74
N ILE A 88 -12.81 16.00 -2.75
CA ILE A 88 -12.16 14.99 -1.89
C ILE A 88 -12.65 13.56 -2.15
N TRP A 89 -13.61 13.35 -3.07
CA TRP A 89 -14.27 12.05 -3.20
C TRP A 89 -14.86 11.78 -4.58
N GLY A 90 -14.79 10.52 -5.04
CA GLY A 90 -15.36 10.06 -6.30
C GLY A 90 -16.79 9.53 -6.19
N LYS A 91 -17.45 9.35 -7.34
CA LYS A 91 -18.81 8.79 -7.44
C LYS A 91 -18.81 7.28 -7.20
N ALA A 92 -19.67 6.81 -6.31
CA ALA A 92 -19.86 5.38 -6.06
C ALA A 92 -20.49 4.68 -7.27
N ARG A 93 -19.76 3.74 -7.88
CA ARG A 93 -20.23 2.91 -9.00
C ARG A 93 -19.53 1.54 -8.98
N PRO A 94 -20.18 0.46 -9.47
CA PRO A 94 -19.52 -0.83 -9.63
C PRO A 94 -18.42 -0.80 -10.71
N ALA A 95 -17.33 -1.51 -10.43
CA ALA A 95 -16.18 -1.75 -11.31
C ALA A 95 -16.16 -3.23 -11.79
N LEU A 96 -17.34 -3.77 -12.12
CA LEU A 96 -17.53 -5.19 -12.51
C LEU A 96 -17.87 -5.38 -13.99
N ASN A 97 -18.18 -4.29 -14.70
CA ASN A 97 -18.57 -4.39 -16.10
C ASN A 97 -17.39 -4.87 -16.96
N GLN A 98 -17.61 -5.88 -17.79
CA GLN A 98 -16.55 -6.45 -18.62
C GLN A 98 -15.95 -5.43 -19.59
N GLY A 99 -16.79 -4.60 -20.23
CA GLY A 99 -16.33 -3.56 -21.16
C GLY A 99 -15.43 -2.53 -20.47
N PHE A 100 -15.79 -2.16 -19.24
CA PHE A 100 -14.92 -1.35 -18.39
C PHE A 100 -13.60 -2.05 -18.09
N LEU A 101 -13.62 -3.31 -17.66
CA LEU A 101 -12.43 -4.05 -17.21
C LEU A 101 -11.42 -4.38 -18.32
N ILE A 102 -11.88 -4.62 -19.55
CA ILE A 102 -11.00 -4.98 -20.68
C ILE A 102 -10.50 -3.76 -21.45
N GLY A 103 -11.14 -2.60 -21.29
CA GLY A 103 -10.71 -1.34 -21.91
C GLY A 103 -9.37 -0.86 -21.36
N GLN A 104 -8.69 0.00 -22.13
CA GLN A 104 -7.46 0.65 -21.67
C GLN A 104 -7.70 1.37 -20.34
N ALA A 105 -6.74 1.26 -19.43
CA ALA A 105 -6.85 1.88 -18.14
C ALA A 105 -6.85 3.41 -18.24
N ALA A 106 -7.72 4.06 -17.48
CA ALA A 106 -7.79 5.52 -17.37
C ALA A 106 -8.25 5.94 -15.96
N LEU A 107 -7.62 6.98 -15.41
CA LEU A 107 -8.01 7.61 -14.15
C LEU A 107 -8.60 9.00 -14.45
N PRO A 108 -9.91 9.11 -14.76
CA PRO A 108 -10.47 10.29 -15.41
C PRO A 108 -10.33 11.58 -14.60
N ALA A 109 -10.42 11.51 -13.26
CA ALA A 109 -10.32 12.68 -12.40
C ALA A 109 -8.91 13.27 -12.27
N THR A 110 -7.87 12.59 -12.80
CA THR A 110 -6.47 13.08 -12.78
C THR A 110 -6.17 14.12 -13.85
N ALA A 111 -7.04 14.29 -14.85
CA ALA A 111 -6.89 15.35 -15.84
C ALA A 111 -6.92 16.74 -15.19
N HIS A 112 -5.95 17.59 -15.52
CA HIS A 112 -5.87 18.97 -15.03
C HIS A 112 -6.30 19.95 -16.12
N TYR A 113 -7.13 20.93 -15.74
CA TYR A 113 -7.64 21.97 -16.63
C TYR A 113 -7.27 23.34 -16.07
N HIS A 114 -7.01 24.31 -16.95
CA HIS A 114 -6.77 25.71 -16.53
C HIS A 114 -7.97 26.32 -15.80
N ALA A 115 -7.73 27.41 -15.06
CA ALA A 115 -8.76 28.20 -14.41
C ALA A 115 -9.78 28.71 -15.45
N GLY A 116 -10.97 28.09 -15.49
CA GLY A 116 -11.99 28.31 -16.51
C GLY A 116 -12.58 27.01 -17.07
N GLY A 117 -11.86 25.89 -16.98
CA GLY A 117 -12.35 24.56 -17.34
C GLY A 117 -12.29 24.21 -18.84
N ASP A 118 -11.96 25.17 -19.69
CA ASP A 118 -12.04 25.00 -21.16
C ASP A 118 -10.78 24.41 -21.80
N VAL A 119 -9.63 24.48 -21.12
CA VAL A 119 -8.33 24.08 -21.68
C VAL A 119 -7.68 23.00 -20.82
N LEU A 120 -7.45 21.83 -21.42
CA LEU A 120 -6.75 20.70 -20.81
C LEU A 120 -5.24 21.00 -20.75
N GLU A 121 -4.69 21.01 -19.53
CA GLU A 121 -3.27 21.24 -19.28
C GLU A 121 -2.49 19.92 -19.18
N THR A 122 -3.06 18.93 -18.49
CA THR A 122 -2.45 17.60 -18.34
C THR A 122 -3.51 16.53 -18.57
N ALA A 123 -3.22 15.59 -19.48
CA ALA A 123 -4.10 14.47 -19.77
C ALA A 123 -4.27 13.55 -18.55
N ALA A 124 -5.35 12.77 -18.54
CA ALA A 124 -5.55 11.76 -17.52
C ALA A 124 -4.42 10.71 -17.55
N VAL A 125 -4.16 10.09 -16.40
CA VAL A 125 -3.25 8.94 -16.32
C VAL A 125 -3.88 7.75 -17.04
N GLU A 126 -3.26 7.33 -18.13
CA GLU A 126 -3.74 6.25 -19.01
C GLU A 126 -2.67 5.15 -19.22
N PRO A 127 -2.48 4.22 -18.27
CA PRO A 127 -1.52 3.15 -18.42
C PRO A 127 -1.84 2.24 -19.61
N PHE A 128 -0.80 1.68 -20.25
CA PHE A 128 -0.92 0.84 -21.44
C PHE A 128 -1.31 -0.61 -21.14
N TYR A 129 -2.33 -0.82 -20.30
CA TYR A 129 -2.89 -2.12 -19.96
C TYR A 129 -4.35 -2.02 -19.52
N PRO A 130 -5.09 -3.14 -19.38
CA PRO A 130 -6.51 -3.10 -19.11
C PRO A 130 -6.85 -2.51 -17.73
N MET A 131 -8.01 -1.88 -17.60
CA MET A 131 -8.57 -1.40 -16.33
C MET A 131 -8.54 -2.47 -15.23
N ALA A 132 -8.78 -3.74 -15.58
CA ALA A 132 -8.71 -4.86 -14.63
C ALA A 132 -7.39 -4.91 -13.84
N THR A 133 -6.28 -4.56 -14.50
CA THR A 133 -4.95 -4.55 -13.88
C THR A 133 -4.81 -3.42 -12.85
N VAL A 134 -5.32 -2.22 -13.15
CA VAL A 134 -5.36 -1.11 -12.16
C VAL A 134 -6.30 -1.45 -11.01
N VAL A 135 -7.49 -1.98 -11.32
CA VAL A 135 -8.47 -2.38 -10.30
C VAL A 135 -7.87 -3.38 -9.33
N TYR A 136 -7.14 -4.38 -9.84
CA TYR A 136 -6.45 -5.36 -8.99
C TYR A 136 -5.32 -4.73 -8.16
N PHE A 137 -4.41 -3.99 -8.79
CA PHE A 137 -3.28 -3.37 -8.09
C PHE A 137 -3.73 -2.44 -6.96
N GLN A 138 -4.76 -1.62 -7.21
CA GLN A 138 -5.28 -0.74 -6.19
C GLN A 138 -6.13 -1.46 -5.13
N CYS A 139 -6.76 -2.59 -5.48
CA CYS A 139 -7.48 -3.41 -4.50
C CYS A 139 -6.55 -3.96 -3.41
N VAL A 140 -5.36 -4.44 -3.79
CA VAL A 140 -4.40 -4.99 -2.83
C VAL A 140 -3.79 -3.90 -1.94
N PHE A 141 -3.68 -2.66 -2.43
CA PHE A 141 -3.31 -1.49 -1.63
C PHE A 141 -4.40 -1.13 -0.60
N ALA A 142 -5.67 -1.16 -1.02
CA ALA A 142 -6.77 -0.97 -0.08
C ALA A 142 -6.77 -2.08 0.99
N ALA A 143 -6.57 -3.33 0.58
CA ALA A 143 -6.61 -4.48 1.47
C ALA A 143 -5.49 -4.45 2.52
N ILE A 144 -4.25 -4.20 2.10
CA ILE A 144 -3.11 -4.13 3.03
C ILE A 144 -3.29 -2.99 4.04
N THR A 145 -3.85 -1.85 3.62
CA THR A 145 -4.10 -0.70 4.51
C THR A 145 -5.02 -1.07 5.67
N LEU A 146 -6.14 -1.74 5.39
CA LEU A 146 -7.07 -2.18 6.44
C LEU A 146 -6.43 -3.23 7.35
N ILE A 147 -5.64 -4.14 6.80
CA ILE A 147 -4.90 -5.11 7.61
C ILE A 147 -3.90 -4.38 8.54
N LEU A 148 -3.20 -3.35 8.06
CA LEU A 148 -2.29 -2.56 8.91
C LEU A 148 -3.01 -1.92 10.11
N VAL A 149 -4.22 -1.38 9.90
CA VAL A 149 -5.04 -0.86 11.01
C VAL A 149 -5.34 -1.96 12.03
N ALA A 150 -5.63 -3.18 11.56
CA ALA A 150 -5.92 -4.33 12.42
C ALA A 150 -4.79 -4.62 13.41
N GLY A 151 -3.53 -4.40 13.02
CA GLY A 151 -2.34 -4.60 13.87
C GLY A 151 -2.44 -3.87 15.21
N SER A 152 -3.04 -2.68 15.23
CA SER A 152 -3.29 -1.94 16.47
C SER A 152 -4.42 -2.57 17.31
N LEU A 153 -5.39 -3.24 16.70
CA LEU A 153 -6.62 -3.72 17.35
C LEU A 153 -6.57 -5.19 17.79
N LEU A 154 -5.49 -5.89 17.43
CA LEU A 154 -5.28 -7.30 17.79
C LEU A 154 -5.35 -7.53 19.30
N GLY A 155 -6.17 -8.52 19.68
CA GLY A 155 -6.36 -8.96 21.07
C GLY A 155 -7.17 -8.00 21.94
N ARG A 156 -7.87 -7.02 21.36
CA ARG A 156 -8.71 -6.06 22.11
C ARG A 156 -10.00 -5.62 21.41
N MET A 157 -10.16 -5.83 20.11
CA MET A 157 -11.41 -5.56 19.40
C MET A 157 -12.17 -6.86 19.15
N SER A 158 -13.50 -6.84 19.27
CA SER A 158 -14.34 -7.98 18.90
C SER A 158 -14.38 -8.15 17.38
N PHE A 159 -14.50 -9.39 16.92
CA PHE A 159 -14.55 -9.69 15.49
C PHE A 159 -15.78 -9.06 14.80
N LEU A 160 -16.93 -9.01 15.47
CA LEU A 160 -18.13 -8.36 14.93
C LEU A 160 -17.94 -6.85 14.72
N ALA A 161 -17.28 -6.17 15.67
CA ALA A 161 -16.95 -4.76 15.48
C ALA A 161 -15.97 -4.57 14.31
N TRP A 162 -15.01 -5.48 14.15
CA TRP A 162 -14.08 -5.48 13.01
C TRP A 162 -14.80 -5.65 11.67
N MET A 163 -15.80 -6.53 11.62
CA MET A 163 -16.60 -6.76 10.41
C MET A 163 -17.35 -5.51 9.93
N LEU A 164 -17.79 -4.66 10.86
CA LEU A 164 -18.39 -3.37 10.52
C LEU A 164 -17.32 -2.30 10.22
N PHE A 165 -16.23 -2.31 10.98
CA PHE A 165 -15.17 -1.31 10.85
C PHE A 165 -14.51 -1.34 9.47
N VAL A 166 -14.20 -2.53 8.92
CA VAL A 166 -13.51 -2.66 7.62
C VAL A 166 -14.25 -1.96 6.47
N PRO A 167 -15.51 -2.29 6.14
CA PRO A 167 -16.21 -1.65 5.03
C PRO A 167 -16.47 -0.16 5.29
N LEU A 168 -16.75 0.23 6.53
CA LEU A 168 -16.97 1.64 6.89
C LEU A 168 -15.69 2.46 6.74
N TRP A 169 -14.56 1.99 7.26
CA TRP A 169 -13.29 2.70 7.19
C TRP A 169 -12.74 2.74 5.77
N LEU A 170 -12.87 1.64 5.01
CA LEU A 170 -12.56 1.64 3.58
C LEU A 170 -13.35 2.75 2.87
N THR A 171 -14.68 2.80 3.10
CA THR A 171 -15.57 3.74 2.41
C THR A 171 -15.33 5.18 2.83
N PHE A 172 -15.24 5.48 4.12
CA PHE A 172 -15.23 6.87 4.61
C PHE A 172 -13.84 7.42 4.95
N SER A 173 -12.79 6.61 4.88
CA SER A 173 -11.41 7.05 5.13
C SER A 173 -10.50 6.73 3.96
N TYR A 174 -10.38 5.46 3.58
CA TYR A 174 -9.45 5.06 2.53
C TYR A 174 -9.80 5.70 1.18
N THR A 175 -11.04 5.59 0.72
CA THR A 175 -11.41 6.14 -0.61
C THR A 175 -11.30 7.66 -0.66
N ILE A 176 -11.54 8.38 0.44
CA ILE A 176 -11.32 9.84 0.53
C ILE A 176 -9.83 10.16 0.38
N GLY A 177 -8.97 9.45 1.11
CA GLY A 177 -7.52 9.62 1.03
C GLY A 177 -6.98 9.28 -0.36
N ALA A 178 -7.36 8.13 -0.90
CA ALA A 178 -6.96 7.68 -2.23
C ALA A 178 -7.43 8.64 -3.33
N PHE A 179 -8.69 9.09 -3.30
CA PHE A 179 -9.19 10.07 -4.26
C PHE A 179 -8.45 11.39 -4.16
N SER A 180 -8.29 11.90 -2.94
CA SER A 180 -7.65 13.20 -2.69
C SER A 180 -6.20 13.24 -3.19
N VAL A 181 -5.43 12.16 -2.98
CA VAL A 181 -3.98 12.13 -3.22
C VAL A 181 -3.59 11.47 -4.56
N TRP A 182 -4.32 10.45 -5.01
CA TRP A 182 -3.99 9.67 -6.22
C TRP A 182 -5.05 9.70 -7.30
N GLY A 183 -6.32 9.77 -6.91
CA GLY A 183 -7.45 9.73 -7.83
C GLY A 183 -7.75 11.04 -8.56
N GLY A 184 -6.92 12.07 -8.40
CA GLY A 184 -7.12 13.38 -9.03
C GLY A 184 -7.93 14.39 -8.21
N GLY A 185 -8.15 14.12 -6.93
CA GLY A 185 -8.72 15.08 -5.99
C GLY A 185 -7.78 16.24 -5.64
N PHE A 186 -8.19 17.09 -4.71
CA PHE A 186 -7.54 18.38 -4.49
C PHE A 186 -6.04 18.31 -4.12
N LEU A 187 -5.57 17.31 -3.35
CA LEU A 187 -4.15 17.18 -2.99
C LEU A 187 -3.30 16.75 -4.19
N PHE A 188 -3.84 15.88 -5.05
CA PHE A 188 -3.23 15.55 -6.34
C PHE A 188 -3.06 16.83 -7.17
N GLN A 189 -4.10 17.66 -7.27
CA GLN A 189 -4.05 18.91 -8.04
C GLN A 189 -3.14 19.98 -7.39
N TRP A 190 -2.90 19.90 -6.07
CA TRP A 190 -1.91 20.75 -5.38
C TRP A 190 -0.47 20.25 -5.56
N GLY A 191 -0.25 19.12 -6.23
CA GLY A 191 1.07 18.55 -6.45
C GLY A 191 1.64 17.85 -5.21
N VAL A 192 0.79 17.37 -4.29
CA VAL A 192 1.25 16.55 -3.17
C VAL A 192 1.87 15.27 -3.70
N ILE A 193 3.12 15.03 -3.33
CA ILE A 193 3.86 13.85 -3.80
C ILE A 193 3.68 12.72 -2.80
N ASP A 194 3.01 11.65 -3.25
CA ASP A 194 2.92 10.36 -2.57
C ASP A 194 3.19 9.24 -3.57
N TYR A 195 4.46 8.83 -3.69
CA TYR A 195 4.88 7.90 -4.74
C TYR A 195 4.12 6.56 -4.71
N CYS A 196 4.01 5.92 -3.53
CA CYS A 196 3.38 4.60 -3.39
C CYS A 196 2.51 4.40 -2.14
N GLY A 197 2.33 5.40 -1.27
CA GLY A 197 1.33 5.30 -0.18
C GLY A 197 1.87 5.67 1.18
N GLY A 198 2.83 6.58 1.26
CA GLY A 198 3.25 7.17 2.52
C GLY A 198 2.06 7.80 3.24
N TYR A 199 1.21 8.55 2.53
CA TYR A 199 0.04 9.19 3.11
C TYR A 199 -1.18 8.27 3.08
N VAL A 200 -1.58 7.79 1.89
CA VAL A 200 -2.84 7.05 1.70
C VAL A 200 -2.87 5.73 2.47
N ILE A 201 -1.72 5.08 2.61
CA ILE A 201 -1.61 3.75 3.24
C ILE A 201 -1.05 3.90 4.66
N HIS A 202 0.22 4.29 4.80
CA HIS A 202 0.92 4.15 6.07
C HIS A 202 0.52 5.19 7.11
N LEU A 203 0.52 6.47 6.75
CA LEU A 203 0.12 7.55 7.66
C LEU A 203 -1.35 7.39 8.05
N SER A 204 -2.23 7.17 7.06
CA SER A 204 -3.67 6.96 7.28
C SER A 204 -3.92 5.76 8.20
N ALA A 205 -3.32 4.59 7.94
CA ALA A 205 -3.49 3.42 8.80
C ALA A 205 -2.88 3.63 10.20
N GLY A 206 -1.75 4.34 10.30
CA GLY A 206 -1.10 4.67 11.57
C GLY A 206 -1.99 5.54 12.46
N PHE A 207 -2.53 6.63 11.93
CA PHE A 207 -3.45 7.51 12.64
C PHE A 207 -4.78 6.83 12.98
N ALA A 208 -5.33 6.04 12.06
CA ALA A 208 -6.53 5.26 12.31
C ALA A 208 -6.31 4.22 13.42
N GLY A 209 -5.18 3.52 13.38
CA GLY A 209 -4.80 2.55 14.40
C GLY A 209 -4.57 3.19 15.76
N PHE A 210 -3.90 4.34 15.82
CA PHE A 210 -3.72 5.13 17.05
C PHE A 210 -5.06 5.60 17.63
N THR A 211 -5.93 6.15 16.78
CA THR A 211 -7.26 6.65 17.20
C THR A 211 -8.15 5.50 17.68
N ALA A 212 -8.22 4.41 16.91
CA ALA A 212 -9.00 3.24 17.28
C ALA A 212 -8.44 2.56 18.55
N ALA A 213 -7.11 2.53 18.72
CA ALA A 213 -6.46 2.07 19.94
C ALA A 213 -6.88 2.85 21.19
N TYR A 214 -7.06 4.16 21.07
CA TYR A 214 -7.51 5.03 22.14
C TYR A 214 -8.96 4.73 22.52
N TRP A 215 -9.87 4.68 21.54
CA TRP A 215 -11.30 4.45 21.77
C TRP A 215 -11.66 3.04 22.22
N VAL A 216 -11.00 2.00 21.68
CA VAL A 216 -11.22 0.61 22.09
C VAL A 216 -10.66 0.35 23.50
N GLY A 217 -9.65 1.13 23.90
CA GLY A 217 -9.00 0.99 25.20
C GLY A 217 -7.80 0.03 25.22
N PRO A 218 -7.13 -0.08 26.38
CA PRO A 218 -5.90 -0.83 26.53
C PRO A 218 -6.14 -2.35 26.54
N ARG A 219 -5.12 -3.11 26.15
CA ARG A 219 -5.08 -4.56 26.43
C ARG A 219 -5.01 -4.79 27.94
N ALA A 220 -5.50 -5.94 28.39
CA ALA A 220 -5.43 -6.34 29.81
C ALA A 220 -3.98 -6.21 30.35
N GLN A 221 -3.82 -5.77 31.60
CA GLN A 221 -2.51 -5.54 32.21
C GLN A 221 -1.58 -6.76 32.13
N LYS A 222 -2.09 -7.96 32.47
CA LYS A 222 -1.38 -9.24 32.31
C LYS A 222 -0.90 -9.53 30.89
N ASP A 223 -1.53 -8.91 29.89
CA ASP A 223 -1.14 -9.01 28.50
C ASP A 223 -0.09 -7.98 28.09
N ARG A 224 0.00 -6.85 28.80
CA ARG A 224 0.99 -5.79 28.55
C ARG A 224 2.33 -6.07 29.22
N GLU A 225 2.33 -6.60 30.44
CA GLU A 225 3.56 -6.81 31.24
C GLU A 225 4.47 -7.90 30.67
N ARG A 226 3.90 -8.88 29.97
CA ARG A 226 4.64 -9.97 29.32
C ARG A 226 4.01 -10.30 27.97
N PHE A 227 4.63 -9.84 26.89
CA PHE A 227 4.14 -10.02 25.52
C PHE A 227 5.19 -10.70 24.61
N PRO A 228 5.65 -11.92 24.93
CA PRO A 228 6.49 -12.66 24.00
C PRO A 228 5.65 -13.09 22.77
N PRO A 229 6.23 -13.06 21.56
CA PRO A 229 5.59 -13.64 20.38
C PRO A 229 5.37 -15.13 20.62
N ASN A 230 4.26 -15.67 20.11
CA ASN A 230 4.02 -17.12 20.23
C ASN A 230 4.88 -17.93 19.27
N ASN A 231 5.27 -17.35 18.13
CA ASN A 231 6.17 -17.98 17.18
C ASN A 231 7.01 -16.90 16.46
N ILE A 232 8.27 -16.78 16.85
CA ILE A 232 9.19 -15.79 16.25
C ILE A 232 9.56 -16.14 14.81
N LEU A 233 9.64 -17.43 14.46
CA LEU A 233 9.96 -17.86 13.09
C LEU A 233 8.85 -17.45 12.13
N PHE A 234 7.58 -17.62 12.52
CA PHE A 234 6.45 -17.12 11.73
C PHE A 234 6.41 -15.60 11.65
N THR A 235 6.75 -14.92 12.74
CA THR A 235 6.89 -13.45 12.71
C THR A 235 7.91 -13.03 11.64
N LEU A 236 9.07 -13.70 11.59
CA LEU A 236 10.11 -13.46 10.58
C LEU A 236 9.68 -13.87 9.16
N THR A 237 8.96 -14.98 8.98
CA THR A 237 8.42 -15.38 7.68
C THR A 237 7.48 -14.32 7.12
N GLY A 238 6.54 -13.84 7.94
CA GLY A 238 5.63 -12.76 7.54
C GLY A 238 6.38 -11.46 7.25
N ALA A 239 7.40 -11.13 8.05
CA ALA A 239 8.26 -9.98 7.85
C ALA A 239 9.06 -10.07 6.52
N GLY A 240 9.59 -11.24 6.19
CA GLY A 240 10.28 -11.48 4.92
C GLY A 240 9.35 -11.36 3.70
N LEU A 241 8.11 -11.85 3.81
CA LEU A 241 7.08 -11.66 2.78
C LEU A 241 6.73 -10.19 2.59
N LEU A 242 6.66 -9.40 3.68
CA LEU A 242 6.50 -7.95 3.60
C LEU A 242 7.64 -7.31 2.81
N TRP A 243 8.90 -7.59 3.18
CA TRP A 243 10.06 -7.01 2.52
C TRP A 243 10.06 -7.36 1.03
N MET A 244 10.02 -8.65 0.68
CA MET A 244 10.11 -9.06 -0.72
C MET A 244 8.90 -8.59 -1.54
N GLY A 245 7.70 -8.60 -0.94
CA GLY A 245 6.50 -8.09 -1.59
C GLY A 245 6.54 -6.58 -1.84
N TRP A 246 7.38 -5.84 -1.11
CA TRP A 246 7.48 -4.39 -1.24
C TRP A 246 8.17 -3.96 -2.53
N ALA A 247 8.86 -4.89 -3.19
CA ALA A 247 9.33 -4.70 -4.55
C ALA A 247 8.16 -4.48 -5.52
N GLY A 248 7.03 -5.19 -5.34
CA GLY A 248 5.80 -4.92 -6.09
C GLY A 248 5.11 -3.64 -5.64
N PHE A 249 5.14 -3.35 -4.34
CA PHE A 249 4.51 -2.16 -3.76
C PHE A 249 5.14 -0.86 -4.31
N ASN A 250 6.46 -0.71 -4.22
CA ASN A 250 7.16 0.48 -4.69
C ASN A 250 7.49 0.39 -6.19
N GLY A 251 7.86 -0.79 -6.69
CA GLY A 251 8.18 -0.99 -8.10
C GLY A 251 6.97 -0.93 -9.04
N GLY A 252 5.75 -1.17 -8.54
CA GLY A 252 4.51 -1.00 -9.29
C GLY A 252 3.95 0.42 -9.29
N GLY A 253 4.52 1.33 -8.48
CA GLY A 253 4.10 2.73 -8.35
C GLY A 253 4.04 3.53 -9.66
N PRO A 254 5.04 3.39 -10.56
CA PRO A 254 5.06 4.14 -11.82
C PRO A 254 4.00 3.70 -12.83
N TYR A 255 3.20 2.66 -12.52
CA TYR A 255 2.24 2.05 -13.44
C TYR A 255 2.86 1.57 -14.76
N ALA A 256 4.17 1.29 -14.79
CA ALA A 256 4.91 0.85 -15.97
C ALA A 256 6.23 0.16 -15.59
N ALA A 257 6.72 -0.72 -16.46
CA ALA A 257 8.01 -1.40 -16.32
C ALA A 257 9.15 -0.51 -16.86
N ASN A 258 9.40 0.61 -16.20
CA ASN A 258 10.36 1.63 -16.64
C ASN A 258 11.60 1.75 -15.72
N SER A 259 12.49 2.70 -16.02
CA SER A 259 13.70 2.93 -15.21
C SER A 259 13.41 3.36 -13.76
N VAL A 260 12.29 4.05 -13.53
CA VAL A 260 11.85 4.47 -12.19
C VAL A 260 11.41 3.26 -11.37
N ALA A 261 10.72 2.29 -11.98
CA ALA A 261 10.34 1.05 -11.31
C ALA A 261 11.59 0.33 -10.77
N SER A 262 12.61 0.13 -11.62
CA SER A 262 13.88 -0.49 -11.23
C SER A 262 14.59 0.27 -10.11
N MET A 263 14.69 1.60 -10.21
CA MET A 263 15.30 2.44 -9.19
C MET A 263 14.57 2.34 -7.84
N SER A 264 13.24 2.36 -7.87
CA SER A 264 12.43 2.31 -6.66
C SER A 264 12.58 1.00 -5.89
N VAL A 265 12.75 -0.13 -6.59
CA VAL A 265 13.02 -1.44 -5.96
C VAL A 265 14.39 -1.43 -5.28
N VAL A 266 15.42 -0.84 -5.91
CA VAL A 266 16.76 -0.72 -5.32
C VAL A 266 16.72 0.18 -4.08
N ASN A 267 16.09 1.36 -4.18
CA ASN A 267 15.94 2.30 -3.06
C ASN A 267 15.20 1.65 -1.89
N THR A 268 14.16 0.86 -2.17
CA THR A 268 13.40 0.12 -1.16
C THR A 268 14.29 -0.84 -0.38
N ASN A 269 15.10 -1.64 -1.08
CA ASN A 269 15.97 -2.63 -0.44
C ASN A 269 17.10 -1.98 0.36
N ILE A 270 17.74 -0.94 -0.19
CA ILE A 270 18.82 -0.22 0.51
C ILE A 270 18.29 0.46 1.76
N CYS A 271 17.18 1.20 1.66
CA CYS A 271 16.57 1.85 2.83
C CYS A 271 16.23 0.84 3.93
N THR A 272 15.60 -0.28 3.55
CA THR A 272 15.18 -1.32 4.50
C THR A 272 16.37 -1.97 5.19
N ALA A 273 17.42 -2.32 4.44
CA ALA A 273 18.64 -2.89 4.99
C ALA A 273 19.34 -1.91 5.95
N MET A 274 19.46 -0.63 5.56
CA MET A 274 20.04 0.41 6.41
C MET A 274 19.25 0.61 7.70
N SER A 275 17.92 0.72 7.61
CA SER A 275 17.05 0.89 8.77
C SER A 275 17.12 -0.30 9.73
N LEU A 276 17.16 -1.53 9.21
CA LEU A 276 17.34 -2.75 10.02
C LEU A 276 18.68 -2.73 10.76
N ILE A 277 19.78 -2.42 10.07
CA ILE A 277 21.13 -2.36 10.68
C ILE A 277 21.16 -1.27 11.76
N VAL A 278 20.66 -0.08 11.45
CA VAL A 278 20.61 1.03 12.42
C VAL A 278 19.79 0.65 13.64
N TRP A 279 18.60 0.07 13.48
CA TRP A 279 17.78 -0.37 14.60
C TRP A 279 18.50 -1.43 15.44
N THR A 280 19.20 -2.36 14.81
CA THR A 280 19.98 -3.38 15.51
C THR A 280 21.13 -2.77 16.30
N CYS A 281 21.82 -1.77 15.74
CA CYS A 281 22.84 -1.01 16.47
C CYS A 281 22.24 -0.25 17.66
N LEU A 282 21.08 0.39 17.49
CA LEU A 282 20.37 1.06 18.58
C LEU A 282 19.98 0.07 19.68
N ASP A 283 19.52 -1.13 19.33
CA ASP A 283 19.21 -2.17 20.32
C ASP A 283 20.46 -2.58 21.13
N VAL A 284 21.62 -2.72 20.48
CA VAL A 284 22.87 -3.02 21.16
C VAL A 284 23.31 -1.85 22.06
N ILE A 285 23.18 -0.60 21.60
CA ILE A 285 23.59 0.59 22.35
C ILE A 285 22.72 0.78 23.60
N PHE A 286 21.39 0.69 23.47
CA PHE A 286 20.46 1.01 24.55
C PHE A 286 20.07 -0.19 25.42
N PHE A 287 20.07 -1.40 24.86
CA PHE A 287 19.62 -2.62 25.55
C PHE A 287 20.72 -3.69 25.70
N GLY A 288 21.94 -3.42 25.21
CA GLY A 288 23.13 -4.28 25.39
C GLY A 288 23.15 -5.55 24.53
N LYS A 289 22.13 -5.80 23.70
CA LYS A 289 22.03 -6.99 22.84
C LYS A 289 21.07 -6.76 21.66
N PRO A 290 21.28 -7.45 20.52
CA PRO A 290 20.36 -7.37 19.39
C PRO A 290 18.99 -8.01 19.71
N SER A 291 17.92 -7.50 19.11
CA SER A 291 16.56 -8.05 19.22
C SER A 291 16.00 -8.41 17.85
N VAL A 292 15.47 -9.62 17.70
CA VAL A 292 14.79 -10.05 16.46
C VAL A 292 13.52 -9.21 16.22
N ILE A 293 12.78 -8.88 17.29
CA ILE A 293 11.61 -8.01 17.18
C ILE A 293 12.03 -6.59 16.79
N GLY A 294 13.14 -6.09 17.33
CA GLY A 294 13.72 -4.81 16.93
C GLY A 294 14.15 -4.81 15.47
N ALA A 295 14.81 -5.86 14.99
CA ALA A 295 15.16 -6.00 13.57
C ALA A 295 13.93 -5.99 12.65
N VAL A 296 12.84 -6.67 13.03
CA VAL A 296 11.56 -6.62 12.30
C VAL A 296 10.96 -5.22 12.30
N GLN A 297 11.02 -4.49 13.42
CA GLN A 297 10.57 -3.10 13.51
C GLN A 297 11.43 -2.17 12.63
N GLY A 298 12.75 -2.31 12.66
CA GLY A 298 13.67 -1.55 11.82
C GLY A 298 13.44 -1.81 10.33
N MET A 299 13.21 -3.06 9.96
CA MET A 299 12.85 -3.43 8.60
C MET A 299 11.55 -2.75 8.14
N ILE A 300 10.45 -2.89 8.91
CA ILE A 300 9.16 -2.25 8.58
C ILE A 300 9.30 -0.72 8.53
N THR A 301 10.08 -0.13 9.43
CA THR A 301 10.33 1.32 9.46
C THR A 301 10.99 1.80 8.17
N GLY A 302 12.04 1.10 7.71
CA GLY A 302 12.70 1.46 6.45
C GLY A 302 11.75 1.35 5.25
N LEU A 303 10.98 0.27 5.17
CA LEU A 303 9.98 0.04 4.12
C LEU A 303 8.91 1.15 4.08
N VAL A 304 8.38 1.53 5.24
CA VAL A 304 7.37 2.60 5.37
C VAL A 304 7.95 3.96 5.00
N CYS A 305 9.12 4.31 5.54
CA CYS A 305 9.73 5.64 5.35
C CYS A 305 10.12 5.91 3.89
N ILE A 306 10.58 4.90 3.14
CA ILE A 306 10.97 5.08 1.72
C ILE A 306 9.76 5.13 0.77
N THR A 307 8.61 4.57 1.16
CA THR A 307 7.42 4.45 0.30
C THR A 307 7.00 5.75 -0.40
N PRO A 308 6.87 6.92 0.26
CA PRO A 308 6.48 8.15 -0.43
C PRO A 308 7.55 8.70 -1.39
N GLY A 309 8.81 8.24 -1.28
CA GLY A 309 9.95 8.78 -2.03
C GLY A 309 10.70 7.78 -2.90
N ALA A 310 10.25 6.52 -2.99
CA ALA A 310 11.07 5.42 -3.51
C ALA A 310 11.51 5.63 -4.96
N GLY A 311 10.67 6.19 -5.82
CA GLY A 311 10.99 6.46 -7.24
C GLY A 311 11.05 7.94 -7.60
N ILE A 312 11.12 8.85 -6.63
CA ILE A 312 11.27 10.27 -6.95
C ILE A 312 12.71 10.50 -7.43
N GLN A 313 12.86 10.83 -8.71
CA GLN A 313 14.13 11.32 -9.26
C GLN A 313 14.35 12.75 -8.78
N SER A 314 15.45 12.99 -8.10
CA SER A 314 15.91 14.34 -7.80
C SER A 314 17.04 14.71 -8.75
N SER A 315 16.92 15.86 -9.42
CA SER A 315 17.92 16.45 -10.33
C SER A 315 19.35 16.34 -9.78
N PRO A 316 20.43 16.26 -10.60
CA PRO A 316 21.80 15.95 -10.18
C PRO A 316 22.39 16.81 -9.04
N SER A 317 21.81 17.98 -8.75
CA SER A 317 22.13 18.82 -7.58
C SER A 317 21.67 18.23 -6.24
N THR A 318 20.95 17.12 -6.24
CA THR A 318 20.25 16.53 -5.08
C THR A 318 20.69 15.09 -4.81
N PHE A 319 21.98 14.79 -4.95
CA PHE A 319 22.63 13.56 -4.46
C PHE A 319 22.56 13.41 -2.91
N LEU A 320 21.60 14.07 -2.25
CA LEU A 320 21.49 14.28 -0.82
C LEU A 320 20.33 13.50 -0.17
N ASN A 321 19.71 12.52 -0.83
CA ASN A 321 18.61 11.76 -0.22
C ASN A 321 19.05 10.56 0.63
N SER A 322 20.30 10.09 0.51
CA SER A 322 20.89 9.24 1.56
C SER A 322 21.03 10.01 2.88
N LYS A 323 21.16 11.35 2.85
CA LYS A 323 21.16 12.20 4.05
C LYS A 323 19.76 12.45 4.61
N LEU A 324 18.71 12.57 3.80
CA LEU A 324 17.32 12.74 4.28
C LEU A 324 16.80 11.45 4.93
N LEU A 325 17.17 10.30 4.39
CA LEU A 325 16.85 8.99 4.96
C LEU A 325 17.61 8.76 6.27
N ALA A 326 18.88 9.16 6.33
CA ALA A 326 19.63 9.24 7.58
C ALA A 326 19.00 10.26 8.55
N GLN A 327 18.57 11.44 8.11
CA GLN A 327 17.94 12.44 8.99
C GLN A 327 16.59 11.99 9.55
N GLN A 328 15.76 11.28 8.78
CA GLN A 328 14.51 10.72 9.28
C GLN A 328 14.73 9.54 10.25
N ILE A 329 15.77 8.74 10.03
CA ILE A 329 16.14 7.61 10.90
C ILE A 329 16.92 8.08 12.16
N PHE A 330 17.71 9.15 12.07
CA PHE A 330 18.58 9.66 13.12
C PHE A 330 18.09 10.97 13.76
N SER A 331 16.88 11.46 13.46
CA SER A 331 16.32 12.62 14.17
C SER A 331 15.89 12.21 15.59
N PRO A 332 16.49 12.77 16.65
CA PRO A 332 16.30 12.35 18.04
C PRO A 332 14.97 12.84 18.67
N GLY A 333 13.92 13.02 17.87
CA GLY A 333 12.76 13.84 18.22
C GLY A 333 11.48 13.13 18.67
N ILE A 334 11.45 11.79 18.82
CA ILE A 334 10.24 11.07 19.28
C ILE A 334 10.62 10.07 20.38
N SER A 335 11.13 10.61 21.49
CA SER A 335 11.11 9.93 22.79
C SER A 335 10.97 10.94 23.91
N ARG A 336 9.73 11.41 24.11
CA ARG A 336 9.20 11.78 25.42
C ARG A 336 7.74 11.39 25.49
#